data_AF-A0A7M1T0W7-F1
#
_entry.id   AF-A0A7M1T0W7-F1
#
_cell.length_a   1.000
_cell.length_b   1.000
_cell.length_c   1.000
_cell.angle_alpha   90.00
_cell.angle_beta   90.00
_cell.angle_gamma   90.00
#
_symmetry.space_group_name_H-M   'P 1'
#
loop_
_entity.id
_entity.type
_entity.pdbx_description
1 polymer ?
#
loop_
_entity_poly.entity_id
_entity_poly.type
_entity_poly.pdbx_seq_one_letter_code
_entity_poly.pdbx_strand_id
1 'polypeptide(L)'
;MNTIVGRITKNAQINTLKDQRQVVNFSVAINDYYKTKAGERKEQTTFYNCSYWISPNVAKILTKGTLVELTGRISPSAWIGRDGEIKSGLNFLTLRIMEHGNITSNMICEDQDFNSVMAMLKILVQHSAYVYSVGGA
;
A
#
# COMPACT_ATOMS: atom_id res chain seq x y z
N MET A 1 2.96 16.70 -13.43
CA MET A 1 2.74 15.66 -12.40
C MET A 1 1.79 14.65 -13.04
N ASN A 2 2.13 13.37 -13.04
CA ASN A 2 1.30 12.34 -13.69
C ASN A 2 0.49 11.59 -12.64
N THR A 3 -0.72 11.17 -13.01
CA THR A 3 -1.58 10.31 -12.20
C THR A 3 -1.84 9.01 -12.95
N ILE A 4 -1.67 7.88 -12.28
CA ILE A 4 -1.98 6.56 -12.82
C ILE A 4 -2.87 5.78 -11.86
N VAL A 5 -3.80 5.00 -12.40
CA VAL A 5 -4.65 4.10 -11.63
C VAL A 5 -4.41 2.69 -12.12
N GLY A 6 -4.11 1.78 -11.21
CA GLY A 6 -3.84 0.40 -11.56
C GLY A 6 -3.83 -0.53 -10.36
N ARG A 7 -3.60 -1.81 -10.65
CA ARG A 7 -3.56 -2.85 -9.63
C ARG A 7 -2.12 -3.25 -9.31
N ILE A 8 -1.85 -3.42 -8.04
CA ILE A 8 -0.57 -3.92 -7.57
C ILE A 8 -0.36 -5.37 -8.01
N THR A 9 0.76 -5.68 -8.66
CA THR A 9 1.03 -7.01 -9.20
C THR A 9 1.67 -7.97 -8.20
N LYS A 10 2.33 -7.41 -7.17
CA LYS A 10 2.98 -8.13 -6.06
C LYS A 10 3.01 -7.26 -4.80
N ASN A 11 2.99 -7.89 -3.63
CA ASN A 11 3.10 -7.17 -2.35
C ASN A 11 4.31 -6.22 -2.35
N ALA A 12 4.10 -5.03 -1.81
CA ALA A 12 5.16 -4.04 -1.68
C ALA A 12 6.28 -4.56 -0.77
N GLN A 13 7.52 -4.23 -1.12
CA GLN A 13 8.72 -4.60 -0.38
C GLN A 13 9.42 -3.35 0.13
N ILE A 14 9.77 -3.35 1.42
CA ILE A 14 10.60 -2.31 2.01
C ILE A 14 12.06 -2.71 1.82
N ASN A 15 12.84 -1.86 1.17
CA ASN A 15 14.28 -2.02 1.04
C ASN A 15 14.97 -0.92 1.83
N THR A 16 15.90 -1.31 2.69
CA THR A 16 16.79 -0.38 3.39
C THR A 16 18.09 -0.22 2.60
N LEU A 17 18.43 1.01 2.25
CA LEU A 17 19.65 1.34 1.54
C LEU A 17 20.86 1.42 2.51
N LYS A 18 22.07 1.48 1.94
CA LYS A 18 23.33 1.58 2.70
C LYS A 18 23.40 2.83 3.60
N ASP A 19 22.67 3.87 3.25
CA ASP A 19 22.56 5.13 3.99
C ASP A 19 21.41 5.14 4.99
N GLN A 20 20.88 3.96 5.34
CA GLN A 20 19.74 3.74 6.25
C GLN A 20 18.40 4.32 5.77
N ARG A 21 18.32 4.89 4.57
CA ARG A 21 17.03 5.31 3.99
C ARG A 21 16.21 4.09 3.60
N GLN A 22 14.90 4.19 3.78
CA GLN A 22 13.96 3.14 3.40
C GLN A 22 13.19 3.56 2.15
N VAL A 23 13.05 2.62 1.22
CA VAL A 23 12.21 2.77 0.02
C VAL A 23 11.20 1.64 -0.03
N VAL A 24 9.96 1.97 -0.38
CA VAL A 24 8.92 0.99 -0.68
C VAL A 24 8.89 0.79 -2.19
N ASN A 25 9.22 -0.43 -2.63
CA ASN A 25 9.20 -0.84 -4.02
C ASN A 25 7.99 -1.74 -4.29
N PHE A 26 7.24 -1.43 -5.34
CA PHE A 26 6.09 -2.19 -5.78
C PHE A 26 5.89 -2.03 -7.29
N SER A 27 5.04 -2.85 -7.88
CA SER A 27 4.77 -2.81 -9.32
C SER A 27 3.27 -2.72 -9.55
N VAL A 28 2.87 -1.88 -10.50
CA VAL A 28 1.46 -1.65 -10.86
C VAL A 28 1.22 -2.02 -12.32
N ALA A 29 0.11 -2.69 -12.58
CA ALA A 29 -0.41 -2.97 -13.91
C ALA A 29 -1.62 -2.09 -14.20
N ILE A 30 -1.62 -1.47 -15.38
CA ILE A 30 -2.75 -0.72 -15.94
C ILE A 30 -3.21 -1.45 -17.19
N ASN A 31 -4.50 -1.79 -17.24
CA ASN A 31 -5.10 -2.44 -18.39
C ASN A 31 -5.92 -1.43 -19.19
N ASP A 32 -5.56 -1.26 -20.45
CA ASP A 32 -6.27 -0.42 -21.40
C ASP A 32 -7.01 -1.30 -22.41
N TYR A 33 -8.29 -1.02 -22.64
CA TYR A 33 -9.11 -1.72 -23.63
C TYR A 33 -9.39 -0.81 -24.82
N TYR A 34 -9.06 -1.26 -26.03
CA TYR A 34 -9.35 -0.52 -27.26
C TYR A 34 -9.92 -1.44 -28.34
N LYS A 35 -10.66 -0.86 -29.28
CA LYS A 35 -11.17 -1.59 -30.45
C LYS A 35 -10.25 -1.38 -31.64
N THR A 36 -9.91 -2.46 -32.34
CA THR A 36 -9.15 -2.37 -33.59
C THR A 36 -10.05 -1.92 -34.73
N LYS A 37 -9.47 -1.53 -35.86
CA LYS A 37 -10.21 -1.19 -37.08
C LYS A 37 -11.07 -2.36 -37.61
N ALA A 38 -10.72 -3.60 -37.27
CA ALA A 38 -11.47 -4.81 -37.62
C ALA A 38 -12.63 -5.12 -36.64
N GLY A 39 -12.83 -4.31 -35.59
CA GLY A 39 -13.89 -4.49 -34.60
C GLY A 39 -13.53 -5.37 -33.40
N GLU A 40 -12.33 -5.95 -33.37
CA GLU A 40 -11.85 -6.77 -32.26
C GLU A 40 -11.53 -5.92 -31.02
N ARG A 41 -11.91 -6.40 -29.83
CA ARG A 41 -11.48 -5.80 -28.55
C ARG A 41 -10.08 -6.32 -28.21
N LYS A 42 -9.11 -5.42 -28.05
CA LYS A 42 -7.77 -5.73 -27.56
C LYS A 42 -7.57 -5.14 -26.17
N GLU A 43 -6.80 -5.87 -25.38
CA GLU A 43 -6.33 -5.46 -24.06
C GLU A 43 -4.82 -5.22 -24.16
N GLN A 44 -4.36 -4.11 -23.61
CA GLN A 44 -2.95 -3.78 -23.47
C GLN A 44 -2.64 -3.48 -22.02
N THR A 45 -1.70 -4.24 -21.45
CA THR A 45 -1.26 -4.05 -20.07
C THR A 45 0.06 -3.32 -20.04
N THR A 46 0.11 -2.20 -19.31
CA THR A 46 1.33 -1.43 -19.06
C THR A 46 1.79 -1.65 -17.62
N PHE A 47 3.07 -1.93 -17.42
CA PHE A 47 3.65 -2.16 -16.10
C PHE A 47 4.54 -0.98 -15.67
N TYR A 48 4.35 -0.53 -14.43
CA TYR A 48 5.13 0.53 -13.80
C TYR A 48 5.86 -0.01 -12.56
N ASN A 49 7.17 0.22 -12.48
CA ASN A 49 7.98 -0.01 -11.29
C ASN A 49 7.94 1.23 -10.41
N CYS A 50 7.25 1.13 -9.28
CA CYS A 50 6.96 2.26 -8.42
C CYS A 50 7.92 2.27 -7.22
N SER A 51 8.40 3.47 -6.88
CA SER A 51 9.18 3.72 -5.66
C SER A 51 8.52 4.81 -4.82
N TYR A 52 8.48 4.61 -3.51
CA TYR A 52 7.94 5.56 -2.54
C TYR A 52 8.86 5.70 -1.34
N TRP A 53 9.15 6.94 -0.94
CA TRP A 53 10.23 7.28 -0.02
C TRP A 53 9.79 7.97 1.28
N ILE A 54 8.49 8.26 1.44
CA ILE A 54 8.01 9.09 2.55
C ILE A 54 7.73 8.25 3.79
N SER A 55 6.98 7.16 3.65
CA SER A 55 6.59 6.30 4.78
C SER A 55 6.66 4.82 4.42
N PRO A 56 7.46 4.01 5.12
CA PRO A 56 7.54 2.56 4.90
C PRO A 56 6.25 1.82 5.30
N ASN A 57 5.47 2.40 6.23
CA ASN A 57 4.25 1.78 6.76
C ASN A 57 3.18 1.56 5.68
N VAL A 58 3.22 2.31 4.58
CA VAL A 58 2.30 2.13 3.45
C VAL A 58 2.43 0.73 2.82
N ALA A 59 3.57 0.05 2.98
CA ALA A 59 3.75 -1.30 2.46
C ALA A 59 2.71 -2.31 3.01
N LYS A 60 2.14 -2.06 4.20
CA LYS A 60 1.13 -2.92 4.83
C LYS A 60 -0.20 -2.95 4.05
N ILE A 61 -0.56 -1.84 3.40
CA ILE A 61 -1.80 -1.70 2.64
C ILE A 61 -1.59 -1.98 1.13
N LEU A 62 -0.34 -1.87 0.66
CA LEU A 62 0.04 -2.13 -0.72
C LEU A 62 0.26 -3.64 -0.99
N THR A 63 -0.85 -4.39 -0.96
CA THR A 63 -0.85 -5.84 -1.23
C THR A 63 -1.23 -6.15 -2.68
N LYS A 64 -0.89 -7.36 -3.14
CA LYS A 64 -1.21 -7.82 -4.49
C LYS A 64 -2.72 -7.72 -4.75
N GLY A 65 -3.08 -7.11 -5.87
CA GLY A 65 -4.46 -6.95 -6.32
C GLY A 65 -5.13 -5.66 -5.85
N THR A 66 -4.58 -4.95 -4.86
CA THR A 66 -5.10 -3.66 -4.40
C THR A 66 -5.14 -2.66 -5.54
N LEU A 67 -6.28 -1.96 -5.67
CA LEU A 67 -6.47 -0.87 -6.62
C LEU A 67 -5.92 0.41 -6.00
N VAL A 68 -4.98 1.05 -6.69
CA VAL A 68 -4.32 2.26 -6.20
C VAL A 68 -4.33 3.35 -7.27
N GLU A 69 -4.54 4.57 -6.83
CA GLU A 69 -4.24 5.78 -7.58
C GLU A 69 -2.89 6.34 -7.09
N LEU A 70 -1.95 6.50 -8.01
CA LEU A 70 -0.62 7.03 -7.74
C LEU A 70 -0.46 8.37 -8.43
N THR A 71 0.03 9.37 -7.70
CA THR A 71 0.44 10.65 -8.28
C THR A 71 1.96 10.81 -8.14
N GLY A 72 2.63 11.18 -9.23
CA GLY A 72 4.08 11.22 -9.23
C GLY A 72 4.72 11.62 -10.56
N ARG A 73 5.91 11.07 -10.80
CA ARG A 73 6.73 11.33 -12.00
C ARG A 73 7.04 10.01 -12.69
N ILE A 74 6.87 9.98 -14.00
CA ILE A 74 7.19 8.82 -14.85
C ILE A 74 8.56 9.04 -15.46
N SER A 75 9.41 8.01 -15.49
CA SER A 75 10.65 8.00 -16.26
C SER A 75 10.85 6.66 -16.96
N PRO A 76 11.19 6.66 -18.26
CA PRO A 76 11.68 5.44 -18.90
C PRO A 76 13.06 5.09 -18.34
N SER A 77 13.34 3.81 -18.25
CA SER A 77 14.66 3.30 -17.87
C SER A 77 15.04 2.13 -18.76
N ALA A 78 16.33 2.02 -19.02
CA ALA A 78 16.94 0.87 -19.68
C ALA A 78 18.16 0.43 -18.89
N TRP A 79 18.35 -0.87 -18.74
CA TRP A 79 19.46 -1.44 -17.96
C TRP A 79 19.88 -2.79 -18.55
N ILE A 80 21.13 -3.17 -18.33
CA ILE A 80 21.64 -4.49 -18.71
C ILE A 80 21.22 -5.49 -17.64
N GLY A 81 20.51 -6.55 -18.05
CA GLY A 81 20.11 -7.65 -17.19
C GLY A 81 21.31 -8.52 -16.80
N ARG A 82 21.12 -9.41 -15.82
CA ARG A 82 22.17 -10.35 -15.38
C ARG A 82 22.57 -11.35 -16.48
N ASP A 83 21.68 -11.53 -17.43
CA ASP A 83 21.82 -12.31 -18.67
C ASP A 83 22.60 -11.57 -19.77
N GLY A 84 22.92 -10.29 -19.58
CA GLY A 84 23.58 -9.45 -20.59
C GLY A 84 22.61 -8.79 -21.57
N GLU A 85 21.31 -9.06 -21.48
CA GLU A 85 20.30 -8.46 -22.36
C GLU A 85 19.91 -7.04 -21.92
N ILE A 86 19.65 -6.16 -22.88
CA ILE A 86 19.13 -4.82 -22.61
C ILE A 86 17.65 -4.94 -22.27
N LYS A 87 17.28 -4.57 -21.04
CA LYS A 87 15.90 -4.50 -20.57
C LYS A 87 15.45 -3.05 -20.51
N SER A 88 14.17 -2.82 -20.75
CA SER A 88 13.53 -1.53 -20.60
C SER A 88 12.33 -1.63 -19.67
N GLY A 89 11.98 -0.52 -19.04
CA GLY A 89 10.85 -0.45 -18.11
C GLY A 89 10.47 0.97 -17.77
N LEU A 90 9.25 1.14 -17.29
CA LEU A 90 8.74 2.42 -16.82
C LEU A 90 8.88 2.50 -15.31
N ASN A 91 9.60 3.50 -14.85
CA ASN A 91 9.72 3.83 -13.43
C ASN A 91 8.71 4.91 -13.08
N PHE A 92 8.16 4.82 -11.87
CA PHE A 92 7.24 5.79 -11.31
C PHE A 92 7.72 6.22 -9.92
N LEU A 93 8.21 7.45 -9.81
CA LEU A 93 8.49 8.05 -8.50
C LEU A 93 7.17 8.52 -7.90
N THR A 94 6.71 7.80 -6.90
CA THR A 94 5.41 8.03 -6.25
C THR A 94 5.55 9.11 -5.21
N LEU A 95 4.71 10.13 -5.30
CA LEU A 95 4.67 11.25 -4.35
C LEU A 95 3.41 11.17 -3.48
N ARG A 96 2.31 10.66 -4.03
CA ARG A 96 1.05 10.43 -3.31
C ARG A 96 0.47 9.08 -3.73
N ILE A 97 -0.14 8.41 -2.76
CA ILE A 97 -0.85 7.15 -2.92
C ILE A 97 -2.26 7.35 -2.36
N MET A 98 -3.28 7.04 -3.14
CA MET A 98 -4.63 6.86 -2.67
C MET A 98 -5.01 5.40 -2.90
N GLU A 99 -5.34 4.70 -1.82
CA GLU A 99 -5.84 3.34 -1.89
C GLU A 99 -7.36 3.38 -2.09
N HIS A 100 -7.85 2.65 -3.09
CA HIS A 100 -9.26 2.34 -3.19
C HIS A 100 -9.46 0.98 -2.53
N GLY A 101 -9.88 1.01 -1.27
CA GLY A 101 -10.19 -0.20 -0.51
C GLY A 101 -11.19 -1.08 -1.26
N ASN A 102 -10.99 -2.39 -1.19
CA ASN A 102 -11.96 -3.33 -1.72
C ASN A 102 -13.18 -3.31 -0.79
N ILE A 103 -14.35 -2.88 -1.27
CA ILE A 103 -15.61 -2.84 -0.50
C ILE A 103 -16.05 -4.22 0.05
N THR A 104 -15.32 -5.30 -0.27
CA THR A 104 -15.58 -6.67 0.16
C THR A 104 -14.69 -7.17 1.31
N SER A 105 -13.64 -6.43 1.72
CA SER A 105 -12.86 -6.82 2.90
C SER A 105 -13.56 -6.35 4.17
N ASN A 106 -13.90 -7.28 5.08
CA ASN A 106 -14.27 -6.94 6.45
C ASN A 106 -13.20 -6.02 7.03
N MET A 107 -13.55 -4.75 7.20
CA MET A 107 -12.70 -3.76 7.82
C MET A 107 -12.68 -4.08 9.32
N ILE A 108 -11.75 -4.93 9.75
CA ILE A 108 -11.45 -5.10 11.16
C ILE A 108 -10.49 -3.97 11.52
N CYS A 109 -11.05 -2.86 11.98
CA CYS A 109 -10.28 -1.87 12.70
C CYS A 109 -9.88 -2.50 14.04
N GLU A 110 -8.69 -3.10 14.12
CA GLU A 110 -8.09 -3.40 15.42
C GLU A 110 -7.63 -2.08 16.05
N ASP A 111 -8.60 -1.36 16.63
CA ASP A 111 -8.38 -0.13 17.38
C ASP A 111 -7.73 -0.49 18.73
N GLN A 112 -6.40 -0.59 18.74
CA GLN A 112 -5.62 -0.81 19.98
C GLN A 112 -5.89 0.27 21.03
N ASP A 113 -6.33 1.46 20.59
CA ASP A 113 -6.71 2.55 21.47
C ASP A 113 -8.00 2.22 22.24
N PHE A 114 -9.02 1.64 21.60
CA PHE A 114 -10.25 1.26 22.31
C PHE A 114 -10.00 0.15 23.33
N ASN A 115 -9.18 -0.85 22.97
CA ASN A 115 -8.80 -1.92 23.90
C ASN A 115 -8.00 -1.38 25.10
N SER A 116 -7.14 -0.39 24.90
CA SER A 116 -6.38 0.27 25.96
C SER A 116 -7.28 1.09 26.89
N VAL A 117 -8.25 1.83 26.33
CA VAL A 117 -9.24 2.59 27.11
C VAL A 117 -10.17 1.67 27.90
N MET A 118 -10.61 0.56 27.30
CA MET A 118 -11.44 -0.44 27.98
C MET A 118 -10.66 -1.18 29.08
N ALA A 119 -9.36 -1.42 28.90
CA ALA A 119 -8.51 -1.96 29.95
C ALA A 119 -8.40 -0.99 31.14
N MET A 120 -8.21 0.31 30.88
CA MET A 120 -8.20 1.34 31.94
C MET A 120 -9.55 1.44 32.65
N LEU A 121 -10.66 1.42 31.92
CA LEU A 121 -12.00 1.48 32.50
C LEU A 121 -12.27 0.27 33.42
N LYS A 122 -11.88 -0.94 32.99
CA LYS A 122 -12.00 -2.14 33.82
C LYS A 122 -11.21 -2.02 35.11
N ILE A 123 -9.99 -1.48 35.07
CA ILE A 123 -9.17 -1.26 36.27
C ILE A 123 -9.88 -0.30 37.22
N LEU A 124 -10.42 0.82 36.71
CA LEU A 124 -11.13 1.82 37.53
C LEU A 124 -12.41 1.26 38.16
N VAL A 125 -13.20 0.50 37.39
CA VAL A 125 -14.43 -0.13 37.91
C VAL A 125 -14.07 -1.15 39.00
N GLN A 126 -13.05 -1.97 38.79
CA GLN A 126 -12.62 -2.97 39.77
C GLN A 126 -12.03 -2.34 41.03
N HIS A 127 -11.28 -1.24 40.89
CA HIS A 127 -10.80 -0.46 42.04
C HIS A 127 -11.95 0.18 42.81
N SER A 128 -12.96 0.73 42.11
CA SER A 128 -14.13 1.30 42.77
C SER A 128 -14.91 0.24 43.55
N ALA A 129 -15.17 -0.93 42.96
CA ALA A 129 -15.84 -2.05 43.62
C ALA A 129 -15.05 -2.54 44.85
N TYR A 130 -13.71 -2.58 44.75
CA TYR A 130 -12.85 -2.90 45.88
C TYR A 130 -12.98 -1.86 47.00
N VAL A 131 -12.88 -0.57 46.70
CA VAL A 131 -13.03 0.52 47.68
C VAL A 131 -14.39 0.48 48.37
N TYR A 132 -15.48 0.24 47.64
CA TYR A 132 -16.82 0.08 48.23
C TYR A 132 -16.93 -1.18 49.11
N SER A 133 -16.19 -2.25 48.80
CA SER A 133 -16.19 -3.49 49.59
C SER A 133 -15.37 -3.38 50.88
N VAL A 134 -14.32 -2.56 50.93
CA VAL A 134 -13.46 -2.41 52.12
C VAL A 134 -13.81 -1.21 53.00
N GLY A 135 -14.57 -0.24 52.47
CA GLY A 135 -15.00 0.97 53.19
C GLY A 135 -16.35 0.85 53.92
N GLY A 136 -16.99 -0.32 53.88
CA GLY A 136 -18.23 -0.61 54.61
C GLY A 136 -17.98 -1.42 55.88
N ALA A 137 -17.38 -0.80 56.89
CA ALA A 137 -17.30 -1.28 58.27
C ALA A 137 -17.60 -0.13 59.22
#